data_AF-A0A3B4WIU0-F1
#
_entry.id   AF-A0A3B4WIU0-F1
#
_cell.length_a   1.000
_cell.length_b   1.000
_cell.length_c   1.000
_cell.angle_alpha   90.00
_cell.angle_beta   90.00
_cell.angle_gamma   90.00
#
_symmetry.space_group_name_H-M   'P 1'
#
loop_
_entity.id
_entity.type
_entity.pdbx_description
1 polymer ?
#
loop_
_entity_poly.entity_id
_entity_poly.type
_entity_poly.pdbx_seq_one_letter_code
_entity_poly.pdbx_strand_id
1 'polypeptide(L)'
;MSIPLDCKEEQGSLSRCLSISQEKLLDRVIQHAELIYRVSEESCSMFEEMFVPSPLRLQRNQAGYACITKALPIPSSKSEIQQISDKWLLHSVLMLVQSWIEPLVYLQTTLDRYDDAPDMLLNKTKWVSEKLISLEQGVVVLIKKMLDEGTLTTTNSEQGIFQYDVQPEMLESVMRDYTLLSCFKKDAHKMETFLKLLKCRQTDKYNCA
;
A
#
# COMPACT_ATOMS: atom_id res chain seq x y z
N MET A 1 8.13 -3.93 20.30
CA MET A 1 6.66 -3.76 20.31
C MET A 1 6.37 -2.41 20.94
N SER A 2 6.14 -1.38 20.14
CA SER A 2 5.94 -0.02 20.62
C SER A 2 4.47 0.16 20.93
N ILE A 3 4.13 0.24 22.21
CA ILE A 3 2.76 0.48 22.67
C ILE A 3 2.37 1.92 22.26
N PRO A 4 1.22 2.14 21.60
CA PRO A 4 0.73 3.50 21.40
C PRO A 4 0.44 4.13 22.77
N LEU A 5 1.03 5.29 23.04
CA LEU A 5 0.73 6.06 24.26
C LEU A 5 -0.73 6.49 24.21
N ASP A 6 -1.58 5.77 24.95
CA ASP A 6 -2.98 6.12 25.16
C ASP A 6 -3.01 7.27 26.20
N CYS A 7 -2.99 8.51 25.71
CA CYS A 7 -3.10 9.69 26.57
C CYS A 7 -4.56 9.83 27.02
N LYS A 8 -4.88 9.35 28.22
CA LYS A 8 -6.12 9.74 28.89
C LYS A 8 -6.03 11.20 29.32
N GLU A 9 -6.98 12.02 28.89
CA GLU A 9 -7.20 13.37 29.43
C GLU A 9 -7.69 13.28 30.89
N GLU A 10 -6.78 13.02 31.83
CA GLU A 10 -7.07 13.26 33.24
C GLU A 10 -6.70 14.71 33.59
N GLN A 11 -7.71 15.47 33.98
CA GLN A 11 -7.59 16.84 34.50
C GLN A 11 -6.71 16.83 35.75
N GLY A 12 -5.41 17.14 35.59
CA GLY A 12 -4.51 17.36 36.73
C GLY A 12 -3.02 17.06 36.50
N SER A 13 -2.65 16.35 35.44
CA SER A 13 -1.23 16.07 35.14
C SER A 13 -0.64 17.07 34.15
N LEU A 14 0.47 17.72 34.53
CA LEU A 14 1.23 18.67 33.70
C LEU A 14 2.09 17.97 32.61
N SER A 15 1.72 16.76 32.19
CA SER A 15 2.20 16.16 30.96
C SER A 15 1.32 16.63 29.81
N ARG A 16 1.65 17.77 29.20
CA ARG A 16 1.03 18.22 27.94
C ARG A 16 1.26 17.12 26.89
N CYS A 17 0.28 16.25 26.68
CA CYS A 17 0.32 15.32 25.58
C CYS A 17 0.19 16.15 24.30
N LEU A 18 1.32 16.42 23.64
CA LEU A 18 1.36 17.12 22.37
C LEU A 18 0.76 16.20 21.32
N SER A 19 -0.56 16.28 21.12
CA SER A 19 -1.23 15.54 20.06
C SER A 19 -0.72 16.05 18.70
N ILE A 20 -0.36 15.13 17.81
CA ILE A 20 0.02 15.48 16.45
C ILE A 20 -1.19 16.12 15.74
N SER A 21 -1.00 17.24 15.03
CA SER A 21 -2.08 17.86 14.25
C SER A 21 -2.50 16.95 13.08
N GLN A 22 -3.73 17.13 12.59
CA GLN A 22 -4.25 16.34 11.47
C GLN A 22 -3.38 16.49 10.23
N GLU A 23 -3.00 17.73 9.90
CA GLU A 23 -2.11 18.07 8.79
C GLU A 23 -0.76 17.34 8.90
N LYS A 24 -0.11 17.41 10.07
CA LYS A 24 1.18 16.73 10.28
C LYS A 24 1.06 15.21 10.21
N LEU A 25 -0.06 14.64 10.64
CA LEU A 25 -0.32 13.21 10.52
C LEU A 25 -0.51 12.81 9.06
N LEU A 26 -1.34 13.55 8.31
CA LEU A 26 -1.56 13.34 6.89
C LEU A 26 -0.25 13.42 6.09
N ASP A 27 0.60 14.40 6.38
CA ASP A 27 1.91 14.56 5.76
C ASP A 27 2.82 13.35 5.97
N ARG A 28 2.86 12.83 7.21
CA ARG A 28 3.65 11.63 7.53
C ARG A 28 3.13 10.39 6.80
N VAL A 29 1.81 10.23 6.71
CA VAL A 29 1.18 9.11 6.01
C VAL A 29 1.45 9.21 4.50
N ILE A 30 1.37 10.40 3.90
CA ILE A 30 1.72 10.64 2.49
C ILE A 30 3.18 10.29 2.22
N GLN A 31 4.12 10.83 3.01
CA GLN A 31 5.55 10.55 2.84
C GLN A 31 5.83 9.05 2.94
N HIS A 32 5.13 8.35 3.85
CA HIS A 32 5.29 6.92 4.01
C HIS A 32 4.78 6.13 2.80
N ALA A 33 3.61 6.48 2.27
CA ALA A 33 3.06 5.86 1.06
C ALA A 33 3.95 6.14 -0.16
N GLU A 34 4.48 7.35 -0.32
CA GLU A 34 5.41 7.73 -1.38
C GLU A 34 6.72 6.92 -1.31
N LEU A 35 7.26 6.70 -0.11
CA LEU A 35 8.44 5.85 0.08
C LEU A 35 8.15 4.39 -0.30
N ILE A 36 7.00 3.85 0.10
CA ILE A 36 6.58 2.49 -0.28
C ILE A 36 6.43 2.39 -1.79
N TYR A 37 5.75 3.32 -2.45
CA TYR A 37 5.59 3.34 -3.90
C TYR A 37 6.95 3.33 -4.61
N ARG A 38 7.86 4.23 -4.25
CA ARG A 38 9.18 4.32 -4.87
C ARG A 38 9.99 3.03 -4.73
N VAL A 39 10.07 2.46 -3.53
CA VAL A 39 10.82 1.22 -3.31
C VAL A 39 10.16 0.03 -4.04
N SER A 40 8.83 0.05 -4.19
CA SER A 40 8.10 -0.97 -4.97
C SER A 40 8.38 -0.88 -6.46
N GLU A 41 8.44 0.33 -7.00
CA GLU A 41 8.84 0.57 -8.39
C GLU A 41 10.25 0.05 -8.65
N GLU A 42 11.21 0.40 -7.79
CA GLU A 42 12.58 -0.08 -7.89
C GLU A 42 12.66 -1.61 -7.80
N SER A 43 11.96 -2.22 -6.84
CA SER A 43 11.96 -3.68 -6.64
C SER A 43 11.34 -4.41 -7.84
N CYS A 44 10.24 -3.88 -8.38
CA CYS A 44 9.60 -4.44 -9.57
C CYS A 44 10.51 -4.38 -10.80
N SER A 45 11.20 -3.26 -11.02
CA SER A 45 12.14 -3.09 -12.13
C SER A 45 13.33 -4.04 -11.99
N MET A 46 13.91 -4.15 -10.79
CA MET A 46 15.01 -5.09 -10.51
C MET A 46 14.61 -6.54 -10.77
N PHE A 47 13.42 -6.96 -10.31
CA PHE A 47 12.93 -8.32 -10.56
C PHE A 47 12.71 -8.56 -12.06
N GLU A 48 12.17 -7.56 -12.78
CA GLU A 48 11.94 -7.65 -14.22
C GLU A 48 13.25 -7.86 -15.00
N GLU A 49 14.26 -7.05 -14.69
CA GLU A 49 15.56 -7.08 -15.34
C GLU A 49 16.30 -8.40 -15.12
N MET A 50 16.12 -9.00 -13.94
CA MET A 50 16.84 -10.20 -13.55
C MET A 50 16.15 -11.50 -13.97
N PHE A 51 14.85 -11.63 -13.71
CA PHE A 51 14.17 -12.92 -13.80
C PHE A 51 13.24 -13.04 -15.00
N VAL A 52 12.68 -11.94 -15.51
CA VAL A 52 11.71 -12.00 -16.61
C VAL A 52 12.44 -12.08 -17.96
N PRO A 53 12.24 -13.12 -18.79
CA PRO A 53 12.84 -13.22 -20.11
C PRO A 53 12.50 -12.04 -21.03
N SER A 54 13.48 -11.51 -21.77
CA SER A 54 13.33 -10.35 -22.66
C SER A 54 12.14 -10.43 -23.64
N PRO A 55 11.85 -11.56 -24.33
CA PRO A 55 10.70 -11.66 -25.23
C PRO A 55 9.35 -11.40 -24.54
N LEU A 56 9.23 -11.78 -23.27
CA LEU A 56 8.01 -11.59 -22.47
C LEU A 56 7.85 -10.15 -21.97
N ARG A 57 8.95 -9.39 -21.82
CA ARG A 57 8.90 -7.96 -21.48
C ARG A 57 8.20 -7.15 -22.59
N LEU A 58 8.43 -7.53 -23.87
CA LEU A 58 7.87 -6.83 -25.03
C LEU A 58 6.37 -7.11 -25.27
N GLN A 59 5.90 -8.33 -24.99
CA GLN A 59 4.49 -8.70 -25.10
C GLN A 59 3.61 -8.04 -24.03
N ARG A 60 4.21 -7.58 -22.91
CA ARG A 60 3.50 -6.99 -21.77
C ARG A 60 2.86 -5.63 -22.05
N ASN A 61 3.39 -4.87 -23.00
CA ASN A 61 2.75 -3.63 -23.45
C ASN A 61 1.36 -3.89 -24.09
N GLN A 62 1.01 -5.15 -24.35
CA GLN A 62 -0.24 -5.56 -25.00
C GLN A 62 -1.17 -6.38 -24.08
N ALA A 63 -0.61 -7.13 -23.11
CA ALA A 63 -1.38 -7.97 -22.17
C ALA A 63 -1.21 -7.46 -20.73
N GLY A 64 -2.11 -6.58 -20.29
CA GLY A 64 -2.14 -6.13 -18.90
C GLY A 64 -2.55 -7.28 -17.98
N TYR A 65 -1.63 -7.77 -17.14
CA TYR A 65 -1.97 -8.73 -16.09
C TYR A 65 -3.02 -8.13 -15.15
N ALA A 66 -4.12 -8.86 -14.94
CA ALA A 66 -5.20 -8.44 -14.06
C ALA A 66 -4.74 -8.52 -12.60
N CYS A 67 -4.91 -7.42 -11.86
CA CYS A 67 -4.58 -7.37 -10.44
C CYS A 67 -5.72 -7.91 -9.60
N ILE A 68 -5.38 -8.52 -8.46
CA ILE A 68 -6.35 -9.14 -7.53
C ILE A 68 -7.27 -8.09 -6.91
N THR A 69 -6.77 -6.87 -6.71
CA THR A 69 -7.58 -5.76 -6.23
C THR A 69 -8.62 -5.38 -7.28
N LYS A 70 -9.91 -5.44 -6.89
CA LYS A 70 -11.01 -4.88 -7.68
C LYS A 70 -10.58 -3.48 -8.12
N ALA A 71 -10.72 -3.17 -9.42
CA ALA A 71 -10.20 -1.94 -10.00
C ALA A 71 -10.81 -0.72 -9.28
N LEU A 72 -10.13 -0.22 -8.24
CA LEU A 72 -10.39 1.09 -7.66
C LEU A 72 -9.86 2.10 -8.68
N PRO A 73 -10.74 2.83 -9.40
CA PRO A 73 -10.28 3.77 -10.40
C PRO A 73 -9.61 4.95 -9.70
N ILE A 74 -8.50 5.42 -10.26
CA ILE A 74 -7.97 6.72 -9.87
C ILE A 74 -8.90 7.77 -10.51
N PRO A 75 -9.56 8.63 -9.72
CA PRO A 75 -10.38 9.68 -10.28
C PRO A 75 -9.49 10.62 -11.09
N SER A 76 -9.87 10.86 -12.34
CA SER A 76 -9.04 11.57 -13.32
C SER A 76 -9.70 12.85 -13.81
N SER A 77 -11.02 12.96 -13.67
CA SER A 77 -11.77 14.16 -14.00
C SER A 77 -12.08 15.01 -12.76
N LYS A 78 -12.16 16.33 -12.94
CA LYS A 78 -12.58 17.26 -11.88
C LYS A 78 -13.95 16.89 -11.29
N SER A 79 -14.87 16.39 -12.12
CA SER A 79 -16.20 15.92 -11.68
C SER A 79 -16.12 14.70 -10.78
N GLU A 80 -15.32 13.69 -11.13
CA GLU A 80 -15.10 12.51 -10.28
C GLU A 80 -14.44 12.91 -8.96
N ILE A 81 -13.43 13.78 -9.04
CA ILE A 81 -12.73 14.32 -7.88
C ILE A 81 -13.68 15.11 -6.98
N GLN A 82 -14.75 15.73 -7.48
CA GLN A 82 -15.72 16.42 -6.61
C GLN A 82 -16.75 15.48 -5.98
N GLN A 83 -17.07 14.35 -6.63
CA GLN A 83 -18.09 13.41 -6.17
C GLN A 83 -17.58 12.42 -5.11
N ILE A 84 -16.29 12.10 -5.12
CA ILE A 84 -15.71 11.14 -4.19
C ILE A 84 -15.52 11.77 -2.81
N SER A 85 -16.10 11.17 -1.78
CA SER A 85 -15.95 11.63 -0.39
C SER A 85 -14.55 11.34 0.19
N ASP A 86 -14.11 12.17 1.13
CA ASP A 86 -12.87 11.94 1.88
C ASP A 86 -12.90 10.62 2.66
N LYS A 87 -14.08 10.25 3.18
CA LYS A 87 -14.33 8.95 3.81
C LYS A 87 -14.04 7.80 2.84
N TRP A 88 -14.53 7.89 1.61
CA TRP A 88 -14.27 6.86 0.60
C TRP A 88 -12.77 6.77 0.26
N LEU A 89 -12.05 7.89 0.14
CA LEU A 89 -10.61 7.88 -0.14
C LEU A 89 -9.83 7.19 0.98
N LEU A 90 -10.08 7.56 2.24
CA LEU A 90 -9.36 7.00 3.38
C LEU A 90 -9.63 5.49 3.55
N HIS A 91 -10.89 5.07 3.45
CA HIS A 91 -11.25 3.64 3.53
C HIS A 91 -10.71 2.86 2.32
N SER A 92 -10.65 3.45 1.13
CA SER A 92 -10.04 2.82 -0.05
C SER A 92 -8.53 2.60 0.15
N VAL A 93 -7.82 3.58 0.74
CA VAL A 93 -6.40 3.42 1.09
C VAL A 93 -6.23 2.28 2.09
N LEU A 94 -7.05 2.24 3.15
CA LEU A 94 -6.98 1.17 4.16
C LEU A 94 -7.22 -0.22 3.55
N MET A 95 -8.26 -0.35 2.72
CA MET A 95 -8.58 -1.59 2.00
C MET A 95 -7.42 -2.05 1.12
N LEU A 96 -6.81 -1.14 0.35
CA LEU A 96 -5.65 -1.44 -0.46
C LEU A 96 -4.49 -1.93 0.42
N VAL A 97 -4.15 -1.20 1.48
CA VAL A 97 -3.05 -1.57 2.39
C VAL A 97 -3.27 -2.98 2.96
N GLN A 98 -4.46 -3.26 3.48
CA GLN A 98 -4.78 -4.56 4.08
C GLN A 98 -4.76 -5.71 3.07
N SER A 99 -5.24 -5.49 1.85
CA SER A 99 -5.24 -6.51 0.78
C SER A 99 -3.84 -6.97 0.35
N TRP A 100 -2.80 -6.20 0.67
CA TRP A 100 -1.42 -6.46 0.25
C TRP A 100 -0.52 -7.01 1.36
N ILE A 101 -0.98 -7.07 2.61
CA ILE A 101 -0.17 -7.58 3.74
C ILE A 101 0.22 -9.04 3.50
N GLU A 102 -0.75 -9.94 3.32
CA GLU A 102 -0.46 -11.37 3.12
C GLU A 102 0.26 -11.67 1.79
N PRO A 103 -0.13 -11.10 0.64
CA PRO A 103 0.60 -11.33 -0.62
C PRO A 103 2.08 -10.94 -0.56
N LEU A 104 2.43 -9.85 0.14
CA LEU A 104 3.82 -9.44 0.28
C LEU A 104 4.61 -10.36 1.21
N VAL A 105 3.99 -10.89 2.27
CA VAL A 105 4.62 -11.92 3.11
C VAL A 105 4.87 -13.19 2.29
N TYR A 106 3.89 -13.61 1.49
CA TYR A 106 4.04 -14.74 0.59
C TYR A 106 5.19 -14.54 -0.41
N LEU A 107 5.28 -13.35 -1.03
CA LEU A 107 6.37 -13.01 -1.94
C LEU A 107 7.76 -13.17 -1.29
N GLN A 108 7.92 -12.84 -0.01
CA GLN A 108 9.20 -13.09 0.69
C GLN A 108 9.57 -14.57 0.66
N THR A 109 8.59 -15.44 0.95
CA THR A 109 8.82 -16.90 0.98
C THR A 109 9.11 -17.51 -0.39
N THR A 110 8.66 -16.87 -1.48
CA THR A 110 8.97 -17.33 -2.84
C THR A 110 10.32 -16.81 -3.29
N LEU A 111 10.67 -15.55 -2.98
CA LEU A 111 11.96 -14.95 -3.31
C LEU A 111 13.14 -15.72 -2.68
N ASP A 112 12.98 -16.24 -1.47
CA ASP A 112 13.99 -17.09 -0.81
C ASP A 112 14.30 -18.40 -1.56
N ARG A 113 13.47 -18.79 -2.54
CA ARG A 113 13.63 -20.01 -3.35
C ARG A 113 14.34 -19.77 -4.68
N TYR A 114 14.59 -18.52 -5.05
CA TYR A 114 15.33 -18.19 -6.26
C TYR A 114 16.82 -18.35 -6.01
N ASP A 115 17.48 -19.18 -6.82
CA ASP A 115 18.94 -19.27 -6.82
C ASP A 115 19.52 -17.87 -7.13
N ASP A 116 20.49 -17.43 -6.32
CA ASP A 116 21.20 -16.15 -6.45
C ASP A 116 20.33 -14.87 -6.44
N ALA A 117 19.18 -14.88 -5.75
CA ALA A 117 18.40 -13.65 -5.54
C ALA A 117 19.26 -12.56 -4.86
N PRO A 118 19.36 -11.34 -5.42
CA PRO A 118 20.23 -10.31 -4.86
C PRO A 118 19.73 -9.87 -3.50
N ASP A 119 20.63 -9.79 -2.53
CA ASP A 119 20.34 -9.25 -1.20
C ASP A 119 19.63 -7.90 -1.27
N MET A 120 19.98 -7.07 -2.26
CA MET A 120 19.33 -5.78 -2.49
C MET A 120 17.83 -5.93 -2.75
N LEU A 121 17.41 -6.90 -3.57
CA LEU A 121 16.00 -7.14 -3.90
C LEU A 121 15.26 -7.73 -2.69
N LEU A 122 15.86 -8.70 -2.01
CA LEU A 122 15.31 -9.29 -0.79
C LEU A 122 15.11 -8.22 0.29
N ASN A 123 16.11 -7.39 0.54
CA ASN A 123 16.04 -6.33 1.53
C ASN A 123 14.99 -5.27 1.21
N LYS A 124 14.85 -4.87 -0.06
CA LYS A 124 13.83 -3.88 -0.48
C LYS A 124 12.42 -4.43 -0.32
N THR A 125 12.18 -5.66 -0.78
CA THR A 125 10.84 -6.29 -0.70
C THR A 125 10.44 -6.58 0.75
N LYS A 126 11.40 -7.00 1.60
CA LYS A 126 11.22 -7.11 3.04
C LYS A 126 10.87 -5.78 3.70
N TRP A 127 11.64 -4.74 3.39
CA TRP A 127 11.39 -3.39 3.90
C TRP A 127 9.98 -2.91 3.53
N VAL A 128 9.55 -3.14 2.29
CA VAL A 128 8.20 -2.80 1.82
C VAL A 128 7.13 -3.54 2.64
N SER A 129 7.29 -4.84 2.85
CA SER A 129 6.35 -5.65 3.66
C SER A 129 6.22 -5.11 5.09
N GLU A 130 7.33 -4.82 5.76
CA GLU A 130 7.35 -4.26 7.12
C GLU A 130 6.74 -2.85 7.20
N LYS A 131 7.02 -2.01 6.19
CA LYS A 131 6.52 -0.63 6.14
C LYS A 131 5.04 -0.55 5.78
N LEU A 132 4.51 -1.52 5.03
CA LEU A 132 3.07 -1.57 4.75
C LEU A 132 2.24 -1.71 6.04
N ILE A 133 2.68 -2.54 6.99
CA ILE A 133 2.03 -2.68 8.32
C ILE A 133 2.08 -1.36 9.09
N SER A 134 3.22 -0.67 9.04
CA SER A 134 3.38 0.64 9.68
C SER A 134 2.51 1.71 9.00
N LEU A 135 2.27 1.61 7.69
CA LEU A 135 1.36 2.49 6.94
C LEU A 135 -0.10 2.22 7.36
N GLU A 136 -0.50 0.96 7.50
CA GLU A 136 -1.85 0.59 7.99
C GLU A 136 -2.18 1.30 9.30
N GLN A 137 -1.27 1.23 10.27
CA GLN A 137 -1.41 1.89 11.56
C GLN A 137 -1.59 3.40 11.41
N GLY A 138 -0.77 4.03 10.56
CA GLY A 138 -0.86 5.46 10.26
C GLY A 138 -2.20 5.85 9.64
N VAL A 139 -2.71 5.05 8.70
CA VAL A 139 -4.00 5.26 8.04
C VAL A 139 -5.16 5.08 9.02
N VAL A 140 -5.14 4.07 9.89
CA VAL A 140 -6.16 3.88 10.93
C VAL A 140 -6.22 5.07 11.89
N VAL A 141 -5.07 5.57 12.34
CA VAL A 141 -5.02 6.76 13.21
C VAL A 141 -5.50 8.01 12.46
N LEU A 142 -5.17 8.13 11.18
CA LEU A 142 -5.65 9.23 10.34
C LEU A 142 -7.16 9.21 10.16
N ILE A 143 -7.76 8.05 9.89
CA ILE A 143 -9.21 7.88 9.79
C ILE A 143 -9.91 8.31 11.08
N LYS A 144 -9.46 7.79 12.23
CA LYS A 144 -10.02 8.16 13.54
C LYS A 144 -9.99 9.67 13.75
N LYS A 145 -8.88 10.31 13.41
CA LYS A 145 -8.69 11.75 13.61
C LYS A 145 -9.51 12.61 12.64
N MET A 146 -9.72 12.16 11.40
CA MET A 146 -10.42 12.92 10.37
C MET A 146 -11.94 12.70 10.35
N LEU A 147 -12.40 11.49 10.67
CA LEU A 147 -13.81 11.10 10.54
C LEU A 147 -14.55 10.99 11.88
N ASP A 148 -13.85 11.13 13.01
CA ASP A 148 -14.38 10.86 14.36
C ASP A 148 -15.00 9.45 14.51
N GLU A 149 -14.54 8.52 13.66
CA GLU A 149 -14.97 7.13 13.69
C GLU A 149 -14.27 6.41 14.85
N GLY A 150 -15.05 5.92 15.82
CA GLY A 150 -14.58 5.02 16.87
C GLY A 150 -13.90 3.78 16.27
N THR A 151 -13.07 3.10 17.08
CA THR A 151 -12.19 1.98 16.68
C THR A 151 -12.77 1.13 15.55
N LEU A 152 -12.29 1.36 14.33
CA LEU A 152 -12.61 0.54 13.18
C LEU A 152 -12.13 -0.87 13.47
N THR A 153 -13.08 -1.78 13.69
CA THR A 153 -12.80 -3.21 13.72
C THR A 153 -12.26 -3.60 12.37
N THR A 154 -11.02 -4.12 12.35
CA THR A 154 -10.42 -4.80 11.21
C THR A 154 -11.41 -5.85 10.72
N THR A 155 -12.16 -5.56 9.66
CA THR A 155 -12.87 -6.60 8.95
C THR A 155 -11.81 -7.35 8.19
N ASN A 156 -11.28 -8.41 8.80
CA ASN A 156 -10.64 -9.48 8.07
C ASN A 156 -11.66 -9.93 7.03
N SER A 157 -11.51 -9.43 5.80
CA SER A 157 -12.21 -10.03 4.67
C SER A 157 -11.55 -11.38 4.48
N GLU A 158 -12.10 -12.39 5.14
CA GLU A 158 -11.89 -13.79 4.77
C GLU A 158 -12.40 -13.94 3.34
N GLN A 159 -11.49 -13.84 2.38
CA GLN A 159 -11.74 -14.19 1.00
C GLN A 159 -10.70 -15.20 0.56
N GLY A 160 -11.12 -16.46 0.60
CA GLY A 160 -10.55 -17.55 -0.17
C GLY A 160 -9.41 -18.29 0.53
N ILE A 161 -9.78 -19.37 1.23
CA ILE A 161 -8.87 -20.50 1.43
C ILE A 161 -8.35 -20.91 0.05
N PHE A 162 -7.06 -20.73 -0.20
CA PHE A 162 -6.40 -21.38 -1.33
C PHE A 162 -5.71 -22.65 -0.84
N GLN A 163 -6.12 -23.76 -1.45
CA GLN A 163 -5.37 -25.01 -1.41
C GLN A 163 -3.99 -24.76 -2.04
N TYR A 164 -2.95 -25.01 -1.26
CA TYR A 164 -1.61 -25.20 -1.79
C TYR A 164 -1.55 -26.58 -2.43
N ASP A 165 -1.43 -26.64 -3.75
CA ASP A 165 -0.84 -27.83 -4.37
C ASP A 165 -0.14 -27.52 -5.71
N VAL A 166 0.95 -28.24 -5.93
CA VAL A 166 1.82 -28.35 -7.11
C VAL A 166 2.76 -27.16 -7.41
N GLN A 167 4.08 -27.45 -7.45
CA GLN A 167 5.14 -26.59 -7.99
C GLN A 167 4.90 -26.34 -9.49
N PRO A 168 4.66 -25.09 -9.92
CA PRO A 168 4.62 -24.71 -11.32
C PRO A 168 6.03 -24.69 -11.94
N GLU A 169 6.15 -24.79 -13.26
CA GLU A 169 7.43 -24.64 -13.96
C GLU A 169 8.11 -23.30 -13.59
N MET A 170 9.45 -23.24 -13.55
CA MET A 170 10.22 -22.06 -13.05
C MET A 170 9.74 -20.72 -13.64
N LEU A 171 9.35 -20.71 -14.91
CA LEU A 171 8.81 -19.54 -15.60
C LEU A 171 7.44 -19.09 -15.06
N GLU A 172 6.55 -20.02 -14.70
CA GLU A 172 5.23 -19.71 -14.15
C GLU A 172 5.37 -19.03 -12.77
N SER A 173 6.31 -19.50 -11.94
CA SER A 173 6.61 -18.86 -10.65
C SER A 173 7.17 -17.44 -10.84
N VAL A 174 8.12 -17.24 -11.77
CA VAL A 174 8.64 -15.91 -12.16
C VAL A 174 7.51 -14.97 -12.58
N MET A 175 6.60 -15.44 -13.43
CA MET A 175 5.55 -14.60 -13.99
C MET A 175 4.46 -14.27 -12.95
N ARG A 176 4.16 -15.19 -12.03
CA ARG A 176 3.29 -14.94 -10.88
C ARG A 176 3.87 -13.87 -9.97
N ASP A 177 5.12 -14.03 -9.55
CA ASP A 177 5.76 -13.13 -8.59
C ASP A 177 6.01 -11.75 -9.21
N TYR A 178 6.33 -11.69 -10.51
CA TYR A 178 6.35 -10.44 -11.25
C TYR A 178 4.98 -9.76 -11.31
N THR A 179 3.90 -10.52 -11.60
CA THR A 179 2.53 -9.99 -11.60
C THR A 179 2.18 -9.39 -10.25
N LEU A 180 2.54 -10.06 -9.16
CA LEU A 180 2.34 -9.59 -7.79
C LEU A 180 3.04 -8.25 -7.55
N LEU A 181 4.35 -8.16 -7.87
CA LEU A 181 5.13 -6.92 -7.75
C LEU A 181 4.55 -5.78 -8.60
N SER A 182 4.18 -6.07 -9.86
CA SER A 182 3.62 -5.09 -10.79
C SER A 182 2.28 -4.54 -10.31
N CYS A 183 1.43 -5.42 -9.76
CA CYS A 183 0.15 -5.04 -9.19
C CYS A 183 0.29 -4.25 -7.90
N PHE A 184 1.20 -4.65 -7.00
CA PHE A 184 1.47 -3.89 -5.79
C PHE A 184 1.98 -2.49 -6.12
N LYS A 185 2.91 -2.36 -7.07
CA LYS A 185 3.38 -1.06 -7.56
C LYS A 185 2.23 -0.14 -7.99
N LYS A 186 1.29 -0.67 -8.80
CA LYS A 186 0.12 0.09 -9.26
C LYS A 186 -0.76 0.53 -8.09
N ASP A 187 -0.98 -0.33 -7.12
CA ASP A 187 -1.84 -0.02 -5.98
C ASP A 187 -1.15 0.89 -4.96
N ALA A 188 0.17 0.78 -4.77
CA ALA A 188 0.94 1.71 -3.96
C ALA A 188 0.87 3.13 -4.56
N HIS A 189 0.94 3.27 -5.88
CA HIS A 189 0.70 4.55 -6.56
C HIS A 189 -0.72 5.08 -6.31
N LYS A 190 -1.74 4.22 -6.31
CA LYS A 190 -3.13 4.62 -5.98
C LYS A 190 -3.23 5.11 -4.53
N MET A 191 -2.63 4.39 -3.57
CA MET A 191 -2.62 4.78 -2.15
C MET A 191 -2.04 6.19 -2.00
N GLU A 192 -0.86 6.42 -2.60
CA GLU A 192 -0.20 7.73 -2.62
C GLU A 192 -1.09 8.82 -3.25
N THR A 193 -1.67 8.53 -4.41
CA THR A 193 -2.52 9.48 -5.14
C THR A 193 -3.76 9.87 -4.34
N PHE A 194 -4.44 8.93 -3.70
CA PHE A 194 -5.60 9.21 -2.86
C PHE A 194 -5.25 10.06 -1.65
N LEU A 195 -4.10 9.80 -1.00
CA LEU A 195 -3.62 10.60 0.12
C LEU A 195 -3.22 12.02 -0.30
N LYS A 196 -2.56 12.18 -1.45
CA LYS A 196 -2.23 13.49 -2.02
C LYS A 196 -3.50 14.28 -2.39
N LEU A 197 -4.52 13.60 -2.90
CA LEU A 197 -5.82 14.22 -3.18
C LEU A 197 -6.50 14.73 -1.91
N LEU A 198 -6.49 13.94 -0.83
CA LEU A 198 -6.99 14.36 0.49
C LEU A 198 -6.28 15.62 0.99
N LYS A 199 -4.95 15.66 0.91
CA LYS A 199 -4.18 16.85 1.31
C LYS A 199 -4.53 18.06 0.44
N CYS A 200 -4.65 17.87 -0.86
CA CYS A 200 -4.99 18.96 -1.76
C CYS A 200 -6.34 19.61 -1.38
N ARG A 201 -7.37 18.80 -1.08
CA ARG A 201 -8.69 19.28 -0.63
C ARG A 201 -8.64 20.04 0.70
N GLN A 202 -7.80 19.62 1.65
CA GLN A 202 -7.66 20.31 2.94
C GLN A 202 -6.97 21.68 2.84
N THR A 203 -6.17 21.89 1.79
CA THR A 203 -5.40 23.14 1.62
C THR A 203 -6.10 24.20 0.77
N ASP A 204 -7.34 23.96 0.32
CA ASP A 204 -8.15 24.87 -0.53
C ASP A 204 -7.42 25.43 -1.76
N LYS A 205 -6.35 24.75 -2.22
CA LYS A 205 -5.68 25.10 -3.46
C LYS A 205 -6.56 24.62 -4.60
N TYR A 206 -7.30 25.55 -5.18
CA TYR A 206 -8.33 25.43 -6.24
C TYR A 206 -8.03 24.56 -7.48
N ASN A 207 -6.95 23.78 -7.53
CA ASN A 207 -6.57 22.91 -8.63
C ASN A 207 -6.04 21.56 -8.11
N CYS A 208 -6.93 20.73 -7.57
CA CYS A 208 -6.67 19.29 -7.34
C CYS A 208 -7.04 18.51 -8.60
N ALA A 209 -6.41 18.83 -9.73
CA ALA A 209 -6.59 18.17 -11.03
C ALA A 209 -5.26 17.60 -11.49
#